data_AF-A0A501PKL9-F1
#
_entry.id   AF-A0A501PKL9-F1
#
_cell.length_a   1.000
_cell.length_b   1.000
_cell.length_c   1.000
_cell.angle_alpha   90.00
_cell.angle_beta   90.00
_cell.angle_gamma   90.00
#
_symmetry.space_group_name_H-M   'P 1'
#
loop_
_entity.id
_entity.type
_entity.pdbx_description
1 polymer ?
#
loop_
_entity_poly.entity_id
_entity_poly.type
_entity_poly.pdbx_seq_one_letter_code
_entity_poly.pdbx_strand_id
1 'polypeptide(L)'
;MILRRYHRWAGLVASLVLIFVAITGIGLQLDLWLTGQAPPGTEAPPAPRPRQDLPDNVRLETLIVQAADIIREQRPDISAEAITLTFAENRTTATVGSTMPFGPKVTVDLANGQILPPLPKPAGYHLVLQNLHAGYSFDLIGRIISVLLGVSLLLLSGTGFFFYIDMYKKRKKGGKSGLFWK
;
A
#
# COMPACT_ATOMS: atom_id res chain seq x y z
N MET A 1 -31.49 -0.23 -25.94
CA MET A 1 -30.31 -0.32 -26.84
C MET A 1 -29.19 0.64 -26.43
N ILE A 2 -29.50 1.86 -26.00
CA ILE A 2 -28.53 2.90 -25.62
C ILE A 2 -27.58 2.46 -24.48
N LEU A 3 -28.10 1.87 -23.40
CA LEU A 3 -27.28 1.45 -22.24
C LEU A 3 -26.20 0.41 -22.61
N ARG A 4 -26.49 -0.51 -23.54
CA ARG A 4 -25.53 -1.50 -24.04
C ARG A 4 -24.41 -0.87 -24.86
N ARG A 5 -24.72 0.18 -25.64
CA ARG A 5 -23.72 0.92 -26.41
C ARG A 5 -22.74 1.63 -25.47
N TYR A 6 -23.25 2.34 -24.47
CA TYR A 6 -22.41 3.01 -23.48
C TYR A 6 -21.56 2.04 -22.67
N HIS A 7 -22.15 0.92 -22.20
CA HIS A 7 -21.39 -0.11 -21.49
C HIS A 7 -20.21 -0.65 -22.33
N ARG A 8 -20.42 -0.90 -23.63
CA ARG A 8 -19.33 -1.38 -24.51
C ARG A 8 -18.20 -0.37 -24.67
N TRP A 9 -18.53 0.89 -24.94
CA TRP A 9 -17.51 1.94 -25.14
C TRP A 9 -16.80 2.30 -23.84
N ALA A 10 -17.54 2.47 -22.75
CA ALA A 10 -16.96 2.69 -21.43
C ALA A 10 -16.09 1.50 -20.98
N GLY A 11 -16.56 0.28 -21.23
CA GLY A 11 -15.81 -0.94 -20.93
C GLY A 11 -14.50 -1.06 -21.71
N LEU A 12 -14.49 -0.66 -22.97
CA LEU A 12 -13.28 -0.69 -23.81
C LEU A 12 -12.23 0.33 -23.35
N VAL A 13 -12.64 1.53 -22.94
CA VAL A 13 -11.70 2.52 -22.40
C VAL A 13 -11.21 2.10 -21.03
N ALA A 14 -12.12 1.66 -20.15
CA ALA A 14 -11.75 1.20 -18.81
C ALA A 14 -10.85 -0.04 -18.85
N SER A 15 -11.03 -0.95 -19.81
CA SER A 15 -10.24 -2.18 -19.89
C SER A 15 -8.75 -1.91 -20.12
N LEU A 16 -8.39 -0.88 -20.89
CA LEU A 16 -6.97 -0.52 -21.11
C LEU A 16 -6.27 -0.20 -19.78
N VAL A 17 -6.93 0.56 -18.91
CA VAL A 17 -6.34 0.94 -17.63
C VAL A 17 -6.44 -0.18 -16.60
N LEU A 18 -7.53 -0.96 -16.63
CA LEU A 18 -7.67 -2.15 -15.79
C LEU A 18 -6.62 -3.21 -16.11
N ILE A 19 -6.21 -3.35 -17.37
CA ILE A 19 -5.09 -4.23 -17.76
C ILE A 19 -3.80 -3.76 -17.08
N PHE A 20 -3.51 -2.45 -17.07
CA PHE A 20 -2.35 -1.91 -16.37
C PHE A 20 -2.39 -2.21 -14.86
N VAL A 21 -3.54 -1.98 -14.21
CA VAL A 21 -3.74 -2.28 -12.78
C VAL A 21 -3.59 -3.79 -12.50
N ALA A 22 -4.09 -4.64 -13.40
CA ALA A 22 -3.96 -6.09 -13.28
C ALA A 22 -2.50 -6.54 -13.44
N ILE A 23 -1.77 -6.01 -14.42
CA ILE A 23 -0.34 -6.33 -14.65
C ILE A 23 0.49 -5.95 -13.41
N THR A 24 0.28 -4.76 -12.87
CA THR A 24 1.00 -4.30 -11.67
C THR A 24 0.63 -5.15 -10.43
N GLY A 25 -0.64 -5.53 -10.28
CA GLY A 25 -1.09 -6.43 -9.21
C GLY A 25 -0.51 -7.84 -9.31
N ILE A 26 -0.46 -8.41 -10.53
CA ILE A 26 0.21 -9.70 -10.78
C ILE A 26 1.70 -9.60 -10.49
N GLY A 27 2.34 -8.52 -10.94
CA GLY A 27 3.75 -8.25 -10.66
C GLY A 27 4.05 -8.21 -9.16
N LEU A 28 3.20 -7.55 -8.36
CA LEU A 28 3.32 -7.54 -6.90
C LEU A 28 3.30 -8.94 -6.30
N GLN A 29 2.36 -9.79 -6.76
CA GLN A 29 2.24 -11.14 -6.26
C GLN A 29 3.43 -12.02 -6.68
N LEU A 30 3.93 -11.86 -7.90
CA LEU A 30 5.11 -12.56 -8.38
C LEU A 30 6.36 -12.14 -7.62
N ASP A 31 6.53 -10.85 -7.34
CA ASP A 31 7.68 -10.34 -6.59
C ASP A 31 7.70 -10.88 -5.16
N LEU A 32 6.54 -10.92 -4.48
CA LEU A 32 6.42 -11.58 -3.16
C LEU A 32 6.77 -13.08 -3.23
N TRP A 33 6.27 -13.78 -4.26
CA TRP A 33 6.53 -15.20 -4.42
C TRP A 33 8.01 -15.51 -4.70
N LEU A 34 8.66 -14.71 -5.55
CA LEU A 34 10.07 -14.88 -5.93
C LEU A 34 11.03 -14.50 -4.81
N THR A 35 10.69 -13.47 -4.03
CA THR A 35 11.53 -12.99 -2.93
C THR A 35 11.30 -13.75 -1.62
N GLY A 36 10.25 -14.56 -1.53
CA GLY A 36 9.87 -15.27 -0.32
C GLY A 36 9.40 -14.34 0.81
N GLN A 37 9.07 -13.09 0.50
CA GLN A 37 8.59 -12.12 1.48
C GLN A 37 7.13 -12.38 1.83
N ALA A 38 6.81 -12.21 3.12
CA ALA A 38 5.43 -12.24 3.57
C ALA A 38 4.68 -10.97 3.09
N PRO A 39 3.40 -11.09 2.70
CA PRO A 39 2.58 -9.92 2.43
C PRO A 39 2.58 -8.94 3.62
N PRO A 40 2.66 -7.63 3.39
CA PRO A 40 2.57 -6.64 4.46
C PRO A 40 1.32 -6.86 5.33
N GLY A 41 1.48 -6.90 6.66
CA GLY A 41 0.37 -7.13 7.59
C GLY A 41 -0.02 -8.61 7.81
N THR A 42 0.67 -9.55 7.17
CA THR A 42 0.58 -10.99 7.50
C THR A 42 1.66 -11.46 8.46
N GLU A 43 2.46 -10.52 8.97
CA GLU A 43 3.33 -10.76 10.13
C GLU A 43 2.46 -11.36 11.24
N ALA A 44 2.81 -12.57 11.69
CA ALA A 44 2.20 -13.12 12.89
C ALA A 44 2.30 -12.05 13.98
N PRO A 45 1.23 -11.79 14.76
CA PRO A 45 1.32 -10.86 15.87
C PRO A 45 2.60 -11.20 16.62
N PRO A 46 3.55 -10.25 16.77
CA PRO A 46 4.77 -10.56 17.48
C PRO A 46 4.35 -11.18 18.80
N ALA A 47 4.91 -12.36 19.11
CA ALA A 47 4.59 -13.09 20.33
C ALA A 47 4.45 -12.08 21.47
N PRO A 48 3.38 -12.14 22.31
CA PRO A 48 3.03 -11.09 23.26
C PRO A 48 4.31 -10.60 23.91
N ARG A 49 4.77 -9.43 23.49
CA ARG A 49 6.03 -8.91 24.00
C ARG A 49 5.76 -8.69 25.49
N PRO A 50 6.64 -9.15 26.39
CA PRO A 50 6.52 -8.78 27.80
C PRO A 50 6.24 -7.28 27.87
N ARG A 51 5.28 -6.87 28.70
CA ARG A 51 5.04 -5.45 28.92
C ARG A 51 6.37 -4.86 29.39
N GLN A 52 7.01 -4.11 28.51
CA GLN A 52 8.23 -3.41 28.83
C GLN A 52 7.80 -2.07 29.40
N ASP A 53 7.82 -1.96 30.73
CA ASP A 53 7.60 -0.69 31.39
C ASP A 53 8.75 0.26 31.04
N LEU A 54 8.45 1.56 30.97
CA LEU A 54 9.49 2.56 30.82
C LEU A 54 10.42 2.46 32.05
N PRO A 55 11.74 2.31 31.86
CA PRO A 55 12.66 2.30 32.98
C PRO A 55 12.53 3.61 33.78
N ASP A 56 12.52 3.52 35.11
CA ASP A 56 12.27 4.66 36.02
C ASP A 56 13.29 5.82 35.85
N ASN A 57 14.44 5.53 35.24
CA ASN A 57 15.52 6.49 34.99
C ASN A 57 15.47 7.15 33.61
N VAL A 58 14.45 6.86 32.79
CA VAL A 58 14.31 7.47 31.46
C VAL A 58 13.81 8.91 31.56
N ARG A 59 14.64 9.84 31.12
CA ARG A 59 14.29 11.27 30.98
C ARG A 59 13.83 11.54 29.56
N LEU A 60 12.53 11.42 29.31
CA LEU A 60 11.95 11.58 27.98
C LEU A 60 12.30 12.94 27.36
N GLU A 61 12.31 14.02 28.14
CA GLU A 61 12.72 15.34 27.64
C GLU A 61 14.14 15.34 27.08
N THR A 62 15.06 14.63 27.76
CA THR A 62 16.46 14.54 27.36
C THR A 62 16.60 13.75 26.07
N LEU A 63 15.89 12.61 25.96
CA LEU A 63 15.95 11.77 24.76
C LEU A 63 15.36 12.45 23.53
N ILE A 64 14.28 13.23 23.70
CA ILE A 64 13.67 14.00 22.60
C ILE A 64 14.61 15.09 22.12
N VAL A 65 15.20 15.86 23.06
CA VAL A 65 16.18 16.92 22.72
C VAL A 65 17.40 16.32 22.04
N GLN A 66 17.96 15.24 22.60
CA GLN A 66 19.10 14.53 22.02
C GLN A 66 18.80 14.03 20.61
N ALA A 67 17.63 13.42 20.38
CA ALA A 67 17.22 12.98 19.04
C ALA A 67 17.11 14.16 18.06
N ALA A 68 16.54 15.29 18.50
CA ALA A 68 16.39 16.48 17.67
C ALA A 68 17.76 17.10 17.33
N ASP A 69 18.68 17.16 18.27
CA ASP A 69 20.02 17.72 18.07
C ASP A 69 20.84 16.86 17.09
N ILE A 70 20.82 15.52 17.26
CA ILE A 70 21.50 14.61 16.34
C ILE A 70 20.99 14.76 14.91
N ILE A 71 19.67 14.86 14.72
CA ILE A 71 19.08 15.03 13.38
C ILE A 71 19.42 16.40 12.80
N ARG A 72 19.38 17.48 13.59
CA ARG A 72 19.77 18.82 13.14
C ARG A 72 21.23 18.86 12.67
N GLU A 73 22.12 18.18 13.39
CA GLU A 73 23.56 18.16 13.08
C GLU A 73 23.88 17.25 11.90
N GLN A 74 23.37 16.01 11.91
CA GLN A 74 23.78 14.98 10.95
C GLN A 74 22.88 14.88 9.72
N ARG A 75 21.61 15.30 9.81
CA ARG A 75 20.60 15.19 8.74
C ARG A 75 19.72 16.45 8.64
N PRO A 76 20.32 17.63 8.36
CA PRO A 76 19.59 18.89 8.22
C PRO A 76 18.59 18.88 7.04
N ASP A 77 18.68 17.88 6.16
CA ASP A 77 17.79 17.66 5.02
C ASP A 77 16.40 17.12 5.41
N ILE A 78 16.22 16.62 6.64
CA ILE A 78 14.96 16.03 7.09
C ILE A 78 14.23 16.98 8.04
N SER A 79 12.98 17.29 7.69
CA SER A 79 12.06 17.98 8.61
C SER A 79 11.59 17.02 9.71
N ALA A 80 11.90 17.36 10.97
CA ALA A 80 11.47 16.60 12.14
C ALA A 80 10.00 16.88 12.47
N GLU A 81 9.07 16.31 11.70
CA GLU A 81 7.63 16.43 11.94
C GLU A 81 7.16 15.56 13.11
N ALA A 82 7.75 14.37 13.26
CA ALA A 82 7.46 13.45 14.34
C ALA A 82 8.74 12.78 14.86
N ILE A 83 8.78 12.54 16.17
CA ILE A 83 9.81 11.75 16.87
C ILE A 83 9.11 10.58 17.54
N THR A 84 9.50 9.36 17.16
CA THR A 84 9.02 8.12 17.75
C THR A 84 10.14 7.47 18.54
N LEU A 85 9.99 7.37 19.86
CA LEU A 85 10.94 6.67 20.72
C LEU A 85 10.56 5.19 20.80
N THR A 86 11.54 4.32 20.61
CA THR A 86 11.40 2.87 20.76
C THR A 86 12.38 2.39 21.82
N PHE A 87 11.83 1.81 22.88
CA PHE A 87 12.59 1.15 23.94
C PHE A 87 12.60 -0.35 23.68
N ALA A 88 13.78 -0.92 23.49
CA ALA A 88 14.02 -2.35 23.46
C ALA A 88 14.98 -2.71 24.61
N GLU A 89 14.99 -3.97 25.05
CA GLU A 89 15.78 -4.45 26.20
C GLU A 89 17.25 -3.99 26.21
N ASN A 90 17.86 -3.84 25.04
CA ASN A 90 19.28 -3.47 24.92
C ASN A 90 19.54 -2.25 24.02
N ARG A 91 18.50 -1.54 23.59
CA ARG A 91 18.66 -0.38 22.69
C ARG A 91 17.49 0.58 22.80
N THR A 92 17.80 1.87 22.90
CA THR A 92 16.79 2.94 22.74
C THR A 92 17.06 3.67 21.45
N THR A 93 16.07 3.71 20.56
CA THR A 93 16.19 4.38 19.27
C THR A 93 15.14 5.46 19.11
N ALA A 94 15.51 6.55 18.45
CA ALA A 94 14.57 7.57 18.00
C ALA A 94 14.41 7.49 16.48
N THR A 95 13.18 7.31 16.00
CA THR A 95 12.86 7.50 14.58
C THR A 95 12.28 8.89 14.38
N VAL A 96 12.97 9.70 13.59
CA VAL A 96 12.61 11.09 13.30
C VAL A 96 12.32 11.26 11.82
N GLY A 97 11.24 11.95 11.49
CA GLY A 97 10.93 12.27 10.11
C GLY A 97 9.47 12.60 9.87
N SER A 98 9.04 12.40 8.63
CA SER A 98 7.70 12.80 8.20
C SER A 98 6.60 11.91 8.77
N THR A 99 5.46 12.54 9.04
CA THR A 99 4.20 11.87 9.42
C THR A 99 3.52 11.17 8.24
N MET A 100 3.93 11.46 6.99
CA MET A 100 3.34 10.82 5.81
C MET A 100 3.78 9.35 5.66
N PRO A 101 2.93 8.46 5.10
CA PRO A 101 3.19 7.02 4.97
C PRO A 101 4.48 6.60 4.27
N PHE A 102 5.15 7.50 3.53
CA PHE A 102 6.43 7.22 2.85
C PHE A 102 7.40 8.41 2.90
N GLY A 103 7.16 9.37 3.79
CA GLY A 103 8.08 10.50 3.92
C GLY A 103 9.43 10.06 4.52
N PRO A 104 10.48 10.86 4.36
CA PRO A 104 11.81 10.52 4.84
C PRO A 104 11.80 10.31 6.35
N LYS A 105 12.40 9.20 6.79
CA LYS A 105 12.56 8.83 8.19
C LYS A 105 13.98 8.37 8.42
N VAL A 106 14.55 8.78 9.55
CA VAL A 106 15.87 8.36 10.00
C VAL A 106 15.73 7.80 11.40
N THR A 107 16.33 6.63 11.61
CA THR A 107 16.39 6.01 12.93
C THR A 107 17.78 6.22 13.50
N VAL A 108 17.85 6.72 14.73
CA VAL A 108 19.08 7.01 15.46
C VAL A 108 19.13 6.13 16.69
N ASP A 109 20.28 5.52 16.94
CA ASP A 109 20.57 4.89 18.23
C ASP A 109 20.98 5.98 19.23
N LEU A 110 20.19 6.16 20.29
CA LEU A 110 20.41 7.23 21.26
C LEU A 110 21.57 6.93 22.23
N ALA A 111 22.08 5.70 22.27
CA ALA A 111 23.22 5.36 23.12
C ALA A 111 24.54 5.92 22.59
N ASN A 112 24.70 5.97 21.27
CA ASN A 112 25.95 6.39 20.62
C ASN A 112 25.75 7.46 19.54
N GLY A 113 24.52 7.89 19.29
CA GLY A 113 24.17 8.89 18.28
C GLY A 113 24.33 8.40 16.84
N GLN A 114 24.46 7.08 16.63
CA GLN A 114 24.66 6.51 15.31
C GLN A 114 23.34 6.47 14.55
N ILE A 115 23.33 7.01 13.33
CA ILE A 115 22.24 6.79 12.38
C ILE A 115 22.26 5.32 11.97
N LEU A 116 21.19 4.61 12.30
CA LEU A 116 21.00 3.23 11.88
C LEU A 116 20.63 3.20 10.39
N PRO A 117 21.11 2.20 9.65
CA PRO A 117 20.68 2.00 8.27
C PRO A 117 19.15 1.84 8.26
N PRO A 118 18.46 2.39 7.25
CA PRO A 118 17.03 2.16 7.11
C PRO A 118 16.77 0.66 7.08
N LEU A 119 15.69 0.23 7.72
CA LEU A 119 15.20 -1.15 7.61
C LEU A 119 15.26 -1.56 6.14
N PRO A 120 15.77 -2.76 5.83
CA PRO A 120 15.88 -3.20 4.45
C PRO A 120 14.51 -3.05 3.80
N LYS A 121 14.44 -2.18 2.79
CA LYS A 121 13.23 -2.07 1.98
C LYS A 121 12.93 -3.48 1.46
N PRO A 122 11.65 -3.88 1.34
CA PRO A 122 11.32 -5.15 0.72
C PRO A 122 12.13 -5.27 -0.58
N ALA A 123 13.01 -6.25 -0.63
CA ALA A 123 13.87 -6.52 -1.77
C ALA A 123 12.98 -6.80 -2.99
N GLY A 124 13.40 -6.36 -4.18
CA GLY A 124 12.65 -6.55 -5.43
C GLY A 124 12.00 -5.27 -5.94
N TYR A 125 11.01 -5.44 -6.82
CA TYR A 125 10.26 -4.33 -7.44
C TYR A 125 9.00 -3.97 -6.65
N HIS A 126 8.76 -4.60 -5.48
CA HIS A 126 7.54 -4.46 -4.68
C HIS A 126 7.07 -3.01 -4.51
N LEU A 127 7.93 -2.14 -3.97
CA LEU A 127 7.54 -0.76 -3.66
C LEU A 127 7.20 0.05 -4.93
N VAL A 128 7.93 -0.20 -6.02
CA VAL A 128 7.68 0.47 -7.31
C VAL A 128 6.34 0.03 -7.87
N LEU A 129 6.09 -1.29 -7.90
CA LEU A 129 4.84 -1.85 -8.38
C LEU A 129 3.66 -1.44 -7.50
N GLN A 130 3.85 -1.34 -6.19
CA GLN A 130 2.84 -0.88 -5.24
C GLN A 130 2.47 0.58 -5.49
N ASN A 131 3.46 1.44 -5.69
CA ASN A 131 3.24 2.85 -5.98
C ASN A 131 2.51 3.07 -7.30
N LEU A 132 2.85 2.29 -8.33
CA LEU A 132 2.16 2.32 -9.62
C LEU A 132 0.73 1.80 -9.51
N HIS A 133 0.54 0.67 -8.82
CA HIS A 133 -0.78 0.04 -8.63
C HIS A 133 -1.72 0.92 -7.80
N ALA A 134 -1.23 1.53 -6.72
CA ALA A 134 -2.02 2.42 -5.86
C ALA A 134 -2.19 3.83 -6.44
N GLY A 135 -1.52 4.16 -7.55
CA GLY A 135 -1.57 5.48 -8.18
C GLY A 135 -0.73 6.55 -7.49
N TYR A 136 0.14 6.19 -6.52
CA TYR A 136 1.04 7.13 -5.85
C TYR A 136 2.08 7.73 -6.80
N SER A 137 2.44 7.04 -7.88
CA SER A 137 3.38 7.57 -8.88
C SER A 137 2.90 8.85 -9.58
N PHE A 138 1.60 9.13 -9.57
CA PHE A 138 0.99 10.33 -10.16
C PHE A 138 0.26 11.18 -9.11
N ASP A 139 0.61 10.97 -7.83
CA ASP A 139 0.07 11.64 -6.67
C ASP A 139 -1.48 11.73 -6.64
N LEU A 140 -2.07 12.89 -6.30
CA LEU A 140 -3.51 13.04 -6.10
C LEU A 140 -4.31 12.68 -7.35
N ILE A 141 -3.82 13.08 -8.53
CA ILE A 141 -4.47 12.79 -9.81
C ILE A 141 -4.50 11.27 -10.04
N GLY A 142 -3.38 10.59 -9.81
CA GLY A 142 -3.30 9.13 -9.90
C GLY A 142 -4.30 8.43 -8.99
N ARG A 143 -4.42 8.90 -7.74
CA ARG A 143 -5.36 8.32 -6.77
C ARG A 143 -6.82 8.52 -7.17
N ILE A 144 -7.19 9.71 -7.66
CA ILE A 144 -8.55 9.98 -8.16
C ILE A 144 -8.87 9.04 -9.32
N ILE A 145 -7.94 8.89 -10.27
CA ILE A 145 -8.10 7.97 -11.39
C ILE A 145 -8.27 6.53 -10.90
N SER A 146 -7.43 6.06 -9.97
CA SER A 146 -7.54 4.71 -9.39
C SER A 146 -8.90 4.46 -8.74
N VAL A 147 -9.44 5.42 -7.99
CA VAL A 147 -10.78 5.31 -7.40
C VAL A 147 -11.87 5.24 -8.47
N LEU A 148 -11.83 6.13 -9.46
CA LEU A 148 -12.79 6.13 -10.56
C LEU A 148 -12.76 4.83 -11.36
N LEU A 149 -11.58 4.22 -11.55
CA LEU A 149 -11.42 2.93 -12.19
C LEU A 149 -12.00 1.79 -11.36
N GLY A 150 -11.78 1.79 -10.03
CA GLY A 150 -12.40 0.83 -9.12
C GLY A 150 -13.92 0.89 -9.16
N VAL A 151 -14.49 2.10 -9.13
CA VAL A 151 -15.93 2.32 -9.28
C VAL A 151 -16.41 1.87 -10.68
N SER A 152 -15.65 2.19 -11.72
CA SER A 152 -15.96 1.78 -13.09
C SER A 152 -15.99 0.26 -13.23
N LEU A 153 -15.04 -0.45 -12.62
CA LEU A 153 -15.00 -1.92 -12.62
C LEU A 153 -16.25 -2.50 -11.95
N LEU A 154 -16.68 -1.95 -10.81
CA LEU A 154 -17.92 -2.38 -10.14
C LEU A 154 -19.15 -2.16 -11.02
N LEU A 155 -19.29 -0.97 -11.61
CA LEU A 155 -20.43 -0.64 -12.48
C LEU A 155 -20.44 -1.48 -13.76
N LEU A 156 -19.29 -1.66 -14.40
CA LEU A 156 -19.16 -2.48 -15.60
C LEU A 156 -19.40 -3.96 -15.28
N SER A 157 -18.86 -4.49 -14.20
CA SER A 157 -19.13 -5.87 -13.77
C SER A 157 -20.62 -6.09 -13.49
N GLY A 158 -21.26 -5.20 -12.72
CA GLY A 158 -22.68 -5.28 -12.39
C GLY A 158 -23.58 -5.17 -13.63
N THR A 159 -23.33 -4.19 -14.50
CA THR A 159 -24.12 -4.01 -15.73
C THR A 159 -23.88 -5.13 -16.74
N GLY A 160 -22.65 -5.63 -16.86
CA GLY A 160 -22.31 -6.79 -17.68
C GLY A 160 -23.01 -8.05 -17.21
N PHE A 161 -23.02 -8.31 -15.90
CA PHE A 161 -23.73 -9.43 -15.30
C PHE A 161 -25.25 -9.33 -15.50
N PHE A 162 -25.83 -8.14 -15.34
CA PHE A 162 -27.24 -7.90 -15.65
C PHE A 162 -27.57 -8.21 -17.12
N PHE A 163 -26.74 -7.75 -18.06
CA PHE A 163 -26.94 -8.08 -19.48
C PHE A 163 -26.78 -9.56 -19.77
N TYR A 164 -25.85 -10.24 -19.10
CA TYR A 164 -25.70 -11.68 -19.20
C TYR A 164 -26.99 -12.41 -18.76
N ILE A 165 -27.56 -12.04 -17.61
CA ILE A 165 -28.82 -12.61 -17.11
C ILE A 165 -29.97 -12.34 -18.07
N ASP A 166 -30.12 -11.10 -18.57
CA ASP A 166 -31.18 -10.75 -19.52
C ASP A 166 -31.11 -11.62 -20.79
N MET A 167 -29.91 -11.79 -21.36
CA MET A 167 -29.72 -12.64 -22.52
C MET A 167 -29.95 -14.12 -22.19
N TYR A 168 -29.49 -14.59 -21.03
CA TYR A 168 -29.68 -15.97 -20.60
C TYR A 168 -31.16 -16.30 -20.40
N LYS A 169 -31.94 -15.41 -19.77
CA LYS A 169 -33.40 -15.58 -19.59
C LYS A 169 -34.12 -15.66 -20.95
N LYS A 170 -33.78 -14.78 -21.89
CA LYS A 170 -34.34 -14.80 -23.26
C LYS A 170 -34.00 -16.09 -24.00
N ARG A 171 -32.77 -16.56 -23.86
CA ARG A 171 -32.29 -17.80 -24.47
C ARG A 171 -32.98 -19.04 -23.89
N LYS A 172 -33.13 -19.09 -22.57
CA LYS A 172 -33.87 -20.16 -21.87
C LYS A 172 -35.33 -20.23 -22.34
N LYS A 173 -35.99 -19.08 -22.55
CA LYS A 173 -37.35 -19.03 -23.14
C LYS A 173 -37.39 -19.59 -24.57
N GLY A 174 -36.31 -19.45 -25.33
CA GLY A 174 -36.14 -20.03 -26.67
C GLY A 174 -35.64 -21.48 -26.68
N GLY A 175 -35.76 -22.23 -25.58
CA GLY A 175 -35.40 -23.65 -25.50
C GLY A 175 -33.91 -23.95 -25.39
N LYS A 176 -33.04 -22.93 -25.34
CA LYS A 176 -31.58 -23.10 -25.23
C LYS A 176 -31.14 -22.75 -23.79
N SER A 177 -30.89 -23.76 -22.95
CA SER A 177 -30.55 -23.58 -21.53
C SER A 177 -29.04 -23.58 -21.20
N GLY A 178 -28.17 -23.73 -22.20
CA GLY A 178 -26.71 -23.72 -21.97
C GLY A 178 -26.21 -22.39 -21.42
N LEU A 179 -25.34 -22.43 -20.40
CA LEU A 179 -24.67 -21.24 -19.84
C LEU A 179 -23.83 -20.52 -20.90
N PHE A 180 -23.08 -21.27 -21.71
CA PHE A 180 -22.23 -20.71 -22.75
C PHE A 180 -22.92 -20.70 -24.12
N TRP A 181 -22.64 -19.69 -24.93
CA TRP A 181 -23.11 -19.61 -26.31
C TRP A 181 -22.31 -20.64 -27.12
N LYS A 182 -23.04 -21.59 -27.70
CA LYS A 182 -22.56 -22.54 -28.71
C LYS A 182 -23.23 -22.17 -30.02
#